data_AF-A0A7X2PEW6-F1
#
_entry.id   AF-A0A7X2PEW6-F1
#
_cell.length_a   1.000
_cell.length_b   1.000
_cell.length_c   1.000
_cell.angle_alpha   90.00
_cell.angle_beta   90.00
_cell.angle_gamma   90.00
#
_symmetry.space_group_name_H-M   'P 1'
#
loop_
_entity.id
_entity.type
_entity.pdbx_description
1 polymer ?
#
loop_
_entity_poly.entity_id
_entity_poly.type
_entity_poly.pdbx_seq_one_letter_code
_entity_poly.pdbx_strand_id
1 'polypeptide(L)'
;MPYIVAALILSILGFITGHVVSRVMRLQKKEDISITFAVALRNTNAALVLAIGFLPELAALPIIFSIVIQQTLAAIMGKVIFKEN
;
A
#
# COMPACT_ATOMS: atom_id res chain seq x y z
N MET A 1 15.17 13.89 -2.68
CA MET A 1 14.41 12.86 -1.92
C MET A 1 13.91 11.74 -2.86
N PRO A 2 14.79 10.91 -3.42
CA PRO A 2 14.39 9.81 -4.32
C PRO A 2 13.54 8.73 -3.62
N TYR A 3 13.67 8.59 -2.30
CA TYR A 3 13.01 7.55 -1.50
C TYR A 3 11.48 7.67 -1.46
N ILE A 4 10.95 8.90 -1.48
CA ILE A 4 9.50 9.14 -1.47
C ILE A 4 8.88 8.72 -2.81
N VAL A 5 9.56 9.00 -3.92
CA VAL A 5 9.14 8.60 -5.26
C VAL A 5 9.14 7.07 -5.37
N ALA A 6 10.18 6.41 -4.84
CA ALA A 6 10.24 4.96 -4.78
C ALA A 6 9.08 4.37 -3.95
N ALA A 7 8.79 4.95 -2.78
CA ALA A 7 7.69 4.52 -1.92
C ALA A 7 6.30 4.69 -2.60
N LEU A 8 6.12 5.78 -3.35
CA LEU A 8 4.91 6.02 -4.14
C LEU A 8 4.75 4.96 -5.23
N ILE A 9 5.80 4.72 -6.02
CA ILE A 9 5.79 3.72 -7.09
C ILE A 9 5.51 2.33 -6.51
N LEU A 10 6.18 1.93 -5.43
CA LEU A 10 5.97 0.65 -4.75
C LEU A 10 4.55 0.51 -4.19
N SER A 11 3.93 1.60 -3.72
CA SER A 11 2.57 1.57 -3.22
C SER A 11 1.56 1.40 -4.35
N ILE A 12 1.71 2.15 -5.44
CA ILE A 12 0.88 2.03 -6.64
C ILE A 12 1.00 0.63 -7.24
N LEU A 13 2.22 0.12 -7.38
CA LEU A 13 2.45 -1.24 -7.89
C LEU A 13 1.79 -2.29 -7.02
N GLY A 14 1.81 -2.16 -5.69
CA GLY A 14 1.13 -3.10 -4.79
C GLY A 14 -0.39 -3.15 -4.99
N PHE A 15 -1.01 -2.00 -5.22
CA PHE A 15 -2.44 -1.93 -5.53
C PHE A 15 -2.75 -2.50 -6.92
N ILE A 16 -1.92 -2.22 -7.93
CA ILE A 16 -2.08 -2.77 -9.28
C ILE A 16 -1.90 -4.29 -9.26
N THR A 17 -0.85 -4.81 -8.62
CA THR A 17 -0.59 -6.25 -8.59
C THR A 17 -1.68 -6.99 -7.83
N GLY A 18 -2.16 -6.47 -6.70
CA GLY A 18 -3.28 -7.05 -5.98
C GLY A 18 -4.53 -7.20 -6.85
N HIS A 19 -4.88 -6.15 -7.60
CA HIS A 19 -6.03 -6.16 -8.50
C HIS A 19 -5.80 -7.01 -9.75
N VAL A 20 -4.60 -7.02 -10.33
CA VAL A 20 -4.30 -7.86 -11.50
C VAL A 20 -4.35 -9.34 -11.11
N VAL A 21 -3.80 -9.71 -9.95
CA VAL A 21 -3.80 -11.09 -9.46
C VAL A 21 -5.22 -11.58 -9.19
N SER A 22 -6.07 -10.78 -8.56
CA SER A 22 -7.47 -11.15 -8.33
C SER A 22 -8.25 -11.34 -9.64
N ARG A 23 -7.97 -10.51 -10.66
CA ARG A 23 -8.57 -10.63 -12.00
C ARG A 23 -8.09 -11.87 -12.75
N VAL A 24 -6.80 -12.21 -12.65
CA VAL A 24 -6.24 -13.45 -13.20
C VAL A 24 -6.88 -14.68 -12.53
N MET A 25 -7.10 -14.61 -11.21
CA MET A 25 -7.75 -15.66 -10.42
C MET A 25 -9.28 -15.70 -10.59
N ARG A 26 -9.87 -14.77 -11.37
CA ARG A 26 -11.33 -14.67 -11.63
C ARG A 26 -12.18 -14.61 -10.36
N LEU A 27 -11.69 -13.94 -9.33
CA LEU A 27 -12.37 -13.83 -8.04
C LEU A 27 -13.62 -12.95 -8.11
N GLN A 28 -14.57 -13.19 -7.20
CA GLN A 28 -15.77 -12.35 -7.11
C GLN A 28 -15.41 -10.96 -6.57
N LYS A 29 -16.26 -9.95 -6.82
CA LYS A 29 -15.99 -8.54 -6.46
C LYS A 29 -15.54 -8.37 -4.98
N LYS A 30 -16.16 -9.09 -4.05
CA LYS A 30 -15.81 -9.01 -2.61
C LYS A 30 -14.43 -9.59 -2.29
N GLU A 31 -14.06 -10.67 -2.98
CA GLU A 31 -12.76 -11.32 -2.81
C GLU A 31 -11.65 -10.53 -3.51
N ASP A 32 -11.93 -9.95 -4.67
CA ASP A 32 -11.05 -9.01 -5.39
C ASP A 32 -10.68 -7.81 -4.52
N ILE A 33 -11.68 -7.17 -3.89
CA ILE A 33 -11.46 -6.11 -2.91
C ILE A 33 -10.52 -6.61 -1.80
N SER A 34 -10.89 -7.70 -1.15
CA SER A 34 -10.13 -8.24 -0.01
C SER A 34 -8.68 -8.54 -0.36
N ILE A 35 -8.41 -9.20 -1.48
CA ILE A 35 -7.04 -9.52 -1.92
C ILE A 35 -6.29 -8.26 -2.33
N THR A 36 -6.92 -7.34 -3.06
CA THR A 36 -6.27 -6.10 -3.50
C THR A 36 -5.78 -5.29 -2.31
N PHE A 37 -6.63 -5.12 -1.29
CA PHE A 37 -6.24 -4.42 -0.06
C PHE A 37 -5.23 -5.22 0.78
N ALA A 38 -5.37 -6.54 0.89
CA ALA A 38 -4.43 -7.37 1.65
C ALA A 38 -3.01 -7.35 1.04
N VAL A 39 -2.89 -7.32 -0.29
CA VAL A 39 -1.60 -7.25 -0.99
C VAL A 39 -0.99 -5.84 -0.90
N ALA A 40 -1.82 -4.81 -1.04
CA ALA A 40 -1.34 -3.43 -1.08
C ALA A 40 -1.00 -2.86 0.30
N LEU A 41 -1.81 -3.18 1.32
CA LEU A 41 -1.63 -2.75 2.70
C LEU A 41 -0.61 -3.64 3.41
N ARG A 42 0.65 -3.23 3.33
CA ARG A 42 1.74 -3.88 4.05
C ARG A 42 1.83 -3.32 5.47
N ASN A 43 2.38 -4.10 6.40
CA ASN A 43 2.65 -3.63 7.76
C ASN A 43 3.84 -2.66 7.79
N THR A 44 3.61 -1.47 7.24
CA THR A 44 4.58 -0.40 7.15
C THR A 44 4.87 0.21 8.54
N ASN A 45 3.93 0.07 9.49
CA ASN A 45 4.13 0.45 10.89
C ASN A 45 5.19 -0.43 11.58
N ALA A 46 5.19 -1.75 11.32
CA ALA A 46 6.26 -2.62 11.82
C ALA A 46 7.61 -2.25 11.18
N ALA A 47 7.64 -1.92 9.89
CA ALA A 47 8.85 -1.42 9.24
C ALA A 47 9.35 -0.11 9.87
N LEU A 48 8.44 0.79 10.27
CA LEU A 48 8.78 2.02 10.98
C LEU A 48 9.40 1.72 12.36
N VAL A 49 8.79 0.80 13.13
CA VAL A 49 9.32 0.37 14.43
C VAL A 49 10.72 -0.23 14.30
N LEU A 50 10.95 -1.05 13.26
CA LEU A 50 12.28 -1.58 12.97
C LEU A 50 13.27 -0.47 12.57
N ALA A 51 12.83 0.52 11.80
CA ALA A 51 13.71 1.61 11.37
C ALA A 51 14.13 2.51 12.54
N ILE A 52 13.21 2.88 13.43
CA ILE A 52 13.57 3.69 14.61
C ILE A 52 14.44 2.90 15.60
N GLY A 53 14.32 1.57 15.64
CA GLY A 53 15.06 0.72 16.58
C GLY A 53 16.46 0.33 16.11
N PHE A 54 16.68 0.23 14.79
CA PHE A 54 17.91 -0.37 14.24
C PHE A 54 18.59 0.46 13.13
N LEU A 55 17.96 1.52 12.62
CA LEU A 55 18.50 2.35 11.53
C LEU A 55 18.72 3.80 11.98
N PRO A 56 19.50 4.60 11.22
CA PRO A 56 19.63 6.03 11.46
C PRO A 56 18.28 6.74 11.42
N GLU A 57 18.10 7.77 12.25
CA GLU A 57 16.83 8.49 12.42
C GLU A 57 16.20 8.99 11.11
N LEU A 58 17.04 9.40 10.15
CA LEU A 58 16.59 9.84 8.82
C LEU A 58 15.89 8.74 8.00
N ALA A 59 16.09 7.45 8.32
CA ALA A 59 15.44 6.34 7.65
C ALA A 59 13.93 6.24 7.99
N ALA A 60 13.48 6.84 9.09
CA ALA A 60 12.08 6.85 9.49
C ALA A 60 11.23 7.78 8.59
N LEU A 61 11.82 8.87 8.09
CA LEU A 61 11.13 9.87 7.26
C LEU A 61 10.42 9.27 6.03
N PRO A 62 11.11 8.54 5.11
CA PRO A 62 10.46 7.98 3.94
C PRO A 62 9.38 6.96 4.29
N ILE A 63 9.51 6.25 5.42
CA ILE A 63 8.52 5.26 5.88
C ILE A 63 7.24 5.96 6.32
N ILE A 64 7.35 7.04 7.08
CA ILE A 64 6.20 7.86 7.50
C ILE A 64 5.46 8.42 6.27
N PHE A 65 6.19 8.96 5.29
CA PHE A 65 5.58 9.41 4.04
C PHE A 65 4.90 8.26 3.28
N SER A 66 5.53 7.09 3.24
CA SER A 66 4.93 5.90 2.62
C SER A 66 3.63 5.48 3.28
N ILE A 67 3.51 5.59 4.61
CA ILE A 67 2.28 5.28 5.34
C ILE A 67 1.15 6.22 4.88
N VAL A 68 1.40 7.53 4.87
CA VAL A 68 0.38 8.52 4.47
C VAL A 68 -0.07 8.31 3.01
N ILE A 69 0.89 8.08 2.11
CA ILE A 69 0.61 7.80 0.69
C ILE A 69 -0.21 6.53 0.54
N GLN A 70 0.19 5.44 1.20
CA GLN A 70 -0.48 4.14 1.10
C GLN A 70 -1.92 4.22 1.63
N GLN A 71 -2.15 4.89 2.76
CA GLN A 71 -3.49 5.06 3.31
C GLN A 71 -4.38 5.96 2.45
N THR A 72 -3.81 7.00 1.86
CA THR A 72 -4.55 7.87 0.91
C THR A 72 -4.94 7.09 -0.34
N LEU A 73 -4.02 6.30 -0.91
CA LEU A 73 -4.31 5.43 -2.05
C LEU A 73 -5.37 4.38 -1.71
N ALA A 74 -5.33 3.81 -0.50
CA ALA A 74 -6.34 2.87 -0.02
C ALA A 74 -7.74 3.50 0.01
N ALA A 75 -7.86 4.72 0.56
CA ALA A 75 -9.11 5.47 0.60
C ALA A 75 -9.62 5.81 -0.82
N ILE A 76 -8.73 6.21 -1.72
CA ILE A 76 -9.07 6.50 -3.12
C ILE A 76 -9.54 5.23 -3.83
N MET A 77 -8.83 4.10 -3.69
CA MET A 77 -9.21 2.81 -4.28
C MET A 77 -10.58 2.35 -3.79
N GLY A 78 -10.84 2.43 -2.49
CA GLY A 78 -12.12 2.05 -1.89
C GLY A 78 -13.27 2.89 -2.44
N LYS A 79 -13.07 4.21 -2.56
CA LYS A 79 -14.10 5.15 -3.00
C LYS A 79 -14.33 5.13 -4.52
N VAL A 80 -13.26 5.10 -5.31
CA VAL A 80 -13.31 5.27 -6.78
C VAL A 80 -13.48 3.95 -7.51
N ILE A 81 -12.70 2.93 -7.15
CA ILE A 81 -12.69 1.65 -7.88
C ILE A 81 -13.74 0.70 -7.32
N PHE A 82 -13.79 0.58 -6.00
CA PHE A 82 -14.63 -0.43 -5.38
C PHE A 82 -16.00 0.05 -4.94
N LYS A 83 -16.25 1.36 -5.02
CA LYS A 83 -17.50 2.08 -4.70
C LYS A 83 -18.31 1.32 -3.66
N GLU A 84 -18.00 1.58 -2.40
CA GLU A 84 -18.81 1.14 -1.27
C GLU A 84 -20.25 1.66 -1.50
N ASN A 85 -21.14 0.76 -1.92
CA ASN A 85 -22.57 1.02 -2.09
C ASN A 85 -23.26 0.69 -0.77
#